data_AF-A2DK38-F1
#
_entry.id   AF-A2DK38-F1
#
_cell.length_a   1.000
_cell.length_b   1.000
_cell.length_c   1.000
_cell.angle_alpha   90.00
_cell.angle_beta   90.00
_cell.angle_gamma   90.00
#
_symmetry.space_group_name_H-M   'P 1'
#
loop_
_entity.id
_entity.type
_entity.pdbx_description
1 polymer ?
#
loop_
_entity_poly.entity_id
_entity_poly.type
_entity_poly.pdbx_seq_one_letter_code
_entity_poly.pdbx_strand_id
1 'polypeptide(L)'
;MIKTELIDSMKYLPKNVIKDILNIIPYNNRYTKSYLSLTKLISDEYHVKEVNNVISISNFLFYKEYGIKLDKSDDFEKNKLRKLKVHTENTIYRAIMNNDKERFIMFTERESFNKNQLLTSDLYPYTWYGYSLLELCCYHGEVDCFKLLRTKFNSEITQDCIELSFLGGNQEIMNECLKYRVSKGVFSTNLNTANRNKQVTYI
;
A
#
# COMPACT_ATOMS: atom_id res chain seq x y z
N MET A 1 13.36 15.36 -13.69
CA MET A 1 12.89 14.09 -14.26
C MET A 1 11.39 14.12 -14.56
N ILE A 2 10.46 14.11 -13.58
CA ILE A 2 9.00 14.12 -13.91
C ILE A 2 8.61 15.34 -14.75
N LYS A 3 8.97 16.56 -14.30
CA LYS A 3 8.69 17.81 -15.01
C LYS A 3 9.25 17.81 -16.44
N THR A 4 10.57 17.66 -16.58
CA THR A 4 11.27 17.75 -17.87
C THR A 4 10.94 16.60 -18.84
N GLU A 5 10.86 15.36 -18.34
CA GLU A 5 10.75 14.17 -19.21
C GLU A 5 9.31 13.84 -19.59
N LEU A 6 8.32 14.18 -18.76
CA LEU A 6 6.92 13.82 -18.97
C LEU A 6 6.02 15.01 -19.29
N ILE A 7 6.11 16.08 -18.50
CA ILE A 7 5.16 17.19 -18.57
C ILE A 7 5.58 18.22 -19.62
N ASP A 8 6.79 18.77 -19.49
CA ASP A 8 7.31 19.80 -20.39
C ASP A 8 7.54 19.24 -21.81
N SER A 9 7.80 17.94 -21.91
CA SER A 9 7.89 17.21 -23.19
C SER A 9 6.54 16.90 -23.82
N MET A 10 5.43 17.31 -23.18
CA MET A 10 4.03 17.04 -23.55
C MET A 10 3.66 15.56 -23.70
N LYS A 11 4.49 14.63 -23.19
CA LYS A 11 4.19 13.20 -23.22
C LYS A 11 3.04 12.83 -22.28
N TYR A 12 2.86 13.57 -21.19
CA TYR A 12 1.84 13.28 -20.19
C TYR A 12 1.27 14.56 -19.56
N LEU A 13 -0.05 14.72 -19.65
CA LEU A 13 -0.72 15.91 -19.14
C LEU A 13 -0.62 15.98 -17.61
N PRO A 14 -0.42 17.17 -17.00
CA PRO A 14 -0.35 17.35 -15.55
C PRO A 14 -1.52 16.71 -14.80
N LYS A 15 -2.74 16.82 -15.34
CA LYS A 15 -3.94 16.21 -14.77
C LYS A 15 -3.85 14.67 -14.68
N ASN A 16 -3.20 14.03 -15.65
CA ASN A 16 -3.03 12.58 -15.68
C ASN A 16 -1.93 12.16 -14.71
N VAL A 17 -0.83 12.93 -14.61
CA VAL A 17 0.20 12.72 -13.59
C VAL A 17 -0.41 12.77 -12.18
N ILE A 18 -1.21 13.80 -11.89
CA ILE A 18 -1.90 13.93 -10.61
C ILE A 18 -2.81 12.73 -10.35
N LYS A 19 -3.61 12.32 -11.35
CA LYS A 19 -4.50 11.17 -11.24
C LYS A 19 -3.74 9.90 -10.85
N ASP A 20 -2.62 9.62 -11.51
CA ASP A 20 -1.83 8.42 -11.26
C ASP A 20 -1.16 8.46 -9.88
N ILE A 21 -0.62 9.61 -9.48
CA ILE A 21 -0.06 9.81 -8.14
C ILE A 21 -1.12 9.57 -7.06
N LEU A 22 -2.33 10.10 -7.22
CA LEU A 22 -3.38 9.89 -6.23
C LEU A 22 -3.85 8.43 -6.22
N ASN A 23 -3.90 7.77 -7.37
CA ASN A 23 -4.35 6.38 -7.47
C ASN A 23 -3.32 5.36 -6.98
N ILE A 24 -2.03 5.71 -6.87
CA ILE A 24 -1.01 4.82 -6.29
C ILE A 24 -1.03 4.79 -4.76
N ILE A 25 -1.60 5.81 -4.11
CA ILE A 25 -1.55 5.97 -2.65
C ILE A 25 -1.99 4.71 -1.89
N PRO A 26 -3.13 4.05 -2.18
CA PRO A 26 -3.53 2.86 -1.44
C PRO A 26 -2.54 1.70 -1.58
N TYR A 27 -1.80 1.62 -2.70
CA TYR A 27 -0.82 0.55 -2.95
C TYR A 27 0.55 0.84 -2.32
N ASN A 28 0.78 2.06 -1.85
CA ASN A 28 2.02 2.45 -1.16
C ASN A 28 1.76 3.55 -0.11
N ASN A 29 0.86 3.28 0.84
CA ASN A 29 0.32 4.30 1.74
C ASN A 29 1.33 4.80 2.80
N ARG A 30 2.51 4.19 2.90
CA ARG A 30 3.62 4.70 3.72
C ARG A 30 4.05 6.10 3.30
N TYR A 31 4.02 6.39 2.00
CA TYR A 31 4.49 7.64 1.42
C TYR A 31 3.36 8.60 1.07
N THR A 32 2.14 8.39 1.61
CA THR A 32 0.98 9.24 1.35
C THR A 32 1.32 10.73 1.43
N LYS A 33 2.01 11.18 2.50
CA LYS A 33 2.37 12.60 2.64
C LYS A 33 3.18 13.11 1.45
N SER A 34 4.22 12.39 1.04
CA SER A 34 5.05 12.75 -0.10
C SER A 34 4.26 12.78 -1.41
N TYR A 35 3.35 11.83 -1.62
CA TYR A 35 2.47 11.83 -2.78
C TYR A 35 1.52 13.04 -2.80
N LEU A 36 0.89 13.35 -1.67
CA LEU A 36 0.01 14.52 -1.55
C LEU A 36 0.78 15.83 -1.78
N SER A 37 1.98 15.98 -1.21
CA SER A 37 2.85 17.14 -1.45
C SER A 37 3.24 17.27 -2.93
N LEU A 38 3.58 16.15 -3.59
CA LEU A 38 3.91 16.16 -5.02
C LEU A 38 2.69 16.54 -5.86
N THR A 39 1.51 15.99 -5.56
CA THR A 39 0.26 16.39 -6.22
C THR A 39 -0.02 17.88 -6.05
N LYS A 40 0.19 18.43 -4.86
CA LYS A 40 -0.01 19.87 -4.59
C LYS A 40 0.93 20.73 -5.44
N LEU A 41 2.21 20.36 -5.48
CA LEU A 41 3.22 21.06 -6.28
C LEU A 41 2.82 21.13 -7.76
N ILE A 42 2.43 20.00 -8.36
CA ILE A 42 2.02 19.93 -9.77
C ILE A 42 0.71 20.69 -10.00
N SER A 43 -0.26 20.58 -9.08
CA SER A 43 -1.53 21.30 -9.17
C SER A 43 -1.32 22.81 -9.17
N ASP A 44 -0.43 23.32 -8.32
CA ASP A 44 -0.11 24.74 -8.24
C ASP A 44 0.64 25.24 -9.48
N GLU A 45 1.71 24.53 -9.86
CA GLU A 45 2.61 24.92 -10.94
C GLU A 45 1.90 24.95 -12.31
N TYR A 46 1.05 23.97 -12.58
CA TYR A 46 0.31 23.85 -13.85
C TYR A 46 -1.14 24.29 -13.74
N HIS A 47 -1.53 24.91 -12.62
CA HIS A 47 -2.88 25.42 -12.35
C HIS A 47 -4.00 24.40 -12.59
N VAL A 48 -3.76 23.12 -12.26
CA VAL A 48 -4.75 22.05 -12.41
C VAL A 48 -5.80 22.18 -11.31
N LYS A 49 -7.03 22.52 -11.69
CA LYS A 49 -8.15 22.74 -10.77
C LYS A 49 -9.06 21.53 -10.56
N GLU A 50 -9.03 20.56 -11.48
CA GLU A 50 -9.95 19.42 -11.47
C GLU A 50 -9.29 18.19 -12.08
N VAL A 51 -9.52 17.03 -11.45
CA VAL A 51 -9.05 15.72 -11.90
C VAL A 51 -10.16 14.71 -11.62
N ASN A 52 -10.52 13.90 -12.62
CA ASN A 52 -11.64 12.96 -12.52
C ASN A 52 -11.15 11.51 -12.41
N ASN A 53 -11.97 10.66 -11.79
CA ASN A 53 -11.71 9.23 -11.57
C ASN A 53 -10.50 9.00 -10.65
N VAL A 54 -10.46 9.73 -9.54
CA VAL A 54 -9.49 9.53 -8.47
C VAL A 54 -10.07 8.58 -7.43
N ILE A 55 -9.23 7.74 -6.83
CA ILE A 55 -9.66 6.92 -5.69
C ILE A 55 -10.14 7.83 -4.55
N SER A 56 -11.36 7.58 -4.08
CA SER A 56 -12.06 8.42 -3.10
C SER A 56 -11.25 8.71 -1.83
N ILE A 57 -10.53 7.70 -1.29
CA ILE A 57 -9.68 7.88 -0.11
C ILE A 57 -8.54 8.87 -0.36
N SER A 58 -7.94 8.84 -1.55
CA SER A 58 -6.82 9.70 -1.93
C SER A 58 -7.28 11.14 -2.13
N ASN A 59 -8.42 11.32 -2.82
CA ASN A 59 -9.04 12.63 -3.00
C ASN A 59 -9.45 13.23 -1.64
N PHE A 60 -10.01 12.42 -0.74
CA PHE A 60 -10.33 12.86 0.62
C PHE A 60 -9.09 13.27 1.42
N LEU A 61 -8.02 12.48 1.38
CA LEU A 61 -6.77 12.80 2.08
C LEU A 61 -6.16 14.12 1.57
N PHE A 62 -6.18 14.33 0.26
CA PHE A 62 -5.73 15.58 -0.35
C PHE A 62 -6.58 16.78 0.08
N TYR A 63 -7.91 16.63 0.06
CA TYR A 63 -8.84 17.65 0.55
C TYR A 63 -8.61 17.97 2.03
N LYS A 64 -8.40 16.95 2.86
CA LYS A 64 -8.15 17.14 4.30
C LYS A 64 -6.86 17.91 4.58
N GLU A 65 -5.80 17.66 3.81
CA GLU A 65 -4.50 18.30 4.00
C GLU A 65 -4.48 19.75 3.46
N TYR A 66 -5.08 20.00 2.29
CA TYR A 66 -4.93 21.27 1.57
C TYR A 66 -6.22 22.06 1.35
N GLY A 67 -7.38 21.52 1.72
CA GLY A 67 -8.69 22.16 1.50
C GLY A 67 -9.16 22.17 0.04
N ILE A 68 -8.46 21.46 -0.86
CA ILE A 68 -8.73 21.45 -2.31
C ILE A 68 -9.38 20.13 -2.69
N LYS A 69 -10.55 20.19 -3.34
CA LYS A 69 -11.25 19.03 -3.89
C LYS A 69 -10.97 18.93 -5.39
N LEU A 70 -10.11 17.99 -5.79
CA LEU A 70 -9.72 17.81 -7.19
C LEU A 70 -10.78 17.03 -7.97
N ASP A 71 -11.24 15.90 -7.45
CA ASP A 71 -12.37 15.17 -8.02
C ASP A 71 -13.67 15.66 -7.38
N LYS A 72 -14.50 16.36 -8.15
CA LYS A 72 -15.73 16.97 -7.66
C LYS A 72 -16.85 15.96 -7.47
N SER A 73 -16.76 14.79 -8.11
CA SER A 73 -17.77 13.74 -8.06
C SER A 73 -17.85 13.02 -6.71
N ASP A 74 -16.78 13.04 -5.92
CA ASP A 74 -16.74 12.41 -4.60
C ASP A 74 -17.61 13.15 -3.57
N ASP A 75 -18.54 12.46 -2.92
CA ASP A 75 -19.42 13.04 -1.90
C ASP A 75 -18.78 13.20 -0.50
N PHE A 76 -17.57 12.67 -0.29
CA PHE A 76 -16.87 12.58 1.01
C PHE A 76 -17.79 12.18 2.18
N GLU A 77 -18.75 11.30 1.95
CA GLU A 77 -19.72 10.94 2.99
C GLU A 77 -19.04 10.45 4.29
N LYS A 78 -19.44 11.03 5.42
CA LYS A 78 -18.84 10.79 6.76
C LYS A 78 -18.79 9.31 7.17
N ASN A 79 -19.75 8.51 6.72
CA ASN A 79 -19.81 7.08 7.03
C ASN A 79 -18.81 6.24 6.21
N LYS A 80 -18.31 6.78 5.09
CA LYS A 80 -17.48 6.10 4.09
C LYS A 80 -15.98 6.08 4.43
N LEU A 81 -15.53 6.91 5.37
CA LEU A 81 -14.10 7.13 5.69
C LEU A 81 -13.71 6.57 7.07
N ARG A 82 -14.49 5.58 7.54
CA ARG A 82 -14.63 5.25 8.96
C ARG A 82 -13.34 4.73 9.64
N LYS A 83 -12.22 4.57 8.92
CA LYS A 83 -10.98 4.02 9.48
C LYS A 83 -9.73 4.68 8.91
N LEU A 84 -9.59 5.99 9.13
CA LEU A 84 -8.35 6.74 8.89
C LEU A 84 -7.38 6.76 10.07
N LYS A 85 -7.82 6.34 11.26
CA LYS A 85 -7.00 6.34 12.48
C LYS A 85 -6.06 5.15 12.61
N VAL A 86 -5.97 4.32 11.57
CA VAL A 86 -5.21 3.06 11.58
C VAL A 86 -3.74 3.26 11.87
N HIS A 87 -3.16 4.34 11.33
CA HIS A 87 -1.75 4.68 11.52
C HIS A 87 -1.51 5.68 12.66
N THR A 88 -2.47 5.84 13.58
CA THR A 88 -2.20 6.58 14.82
C THR A 88 -1.04 5.94 15.58
N GLU A 89 -0.25 6.77 16.27
CA GLU A 89 1.07 6.40 16.78
C GLU A 89 1.06 5.16 17.71
N ASN A 90 -0.05 4.92 18.40
CA ASN A 90 -0.20 3.85 19.38
C ASN A 90 -0.95 2.60 18.88
N THR A 91 -0.87 2.27 17.60
CA THR A 91 -1.49 1.05 17.05
C THR A 91 -0.46 -0.02 16.68
N ILE A 92 -0.90 -1.28 16.77
CA ILE A 92 -0.13 -2.42 16.26
C ILE A 92 0.15 -2.29 14.75
N TYR A 93 -0.77 -1.69 14.01
CA TYR A 93 -0.62 -1.44 12.58
C TYR A 93 0.50 -0.45 12.26
N ARG A 94 0.69 0.57 13.12
CA ARG A 94 1.81 1.50 13.01
C ARG A 94 3.15 0.83 13.32
N ALA A 95 3.16 -0.06 14.31
CA ALA A 95 4.34 -0.87 14.62
C ALA A 95 4.74 -1.74 13.41
N ILE A 96 3.77 -2.42 12.77
CA ILE A 96 4.02 -3.16 11.53
C ILE A 96 4.58 -2.25 10.45
N MET A 97 3.88 -1.16 10.08
CA MET A 97 4.28 -0.26 8.98
C MET A 97 5.69 0.35 9.13
N ASN A 98 6.21 0.44 10.36
CA ASN A 98 7.52 0.98 10.67
C ASN A 98 8.58 -0.12 10.95
N ASN A 99 8.24 -1.39 10.83
CA ASN A 99 9.02 -2.54 11.30
C ASN A 99 9.47 -2.45 12.77
N ASP A 100 8.66 -1.84 13.64
CA ASP A 100 8.99 -1.66 15.05
C ASP A 100 8.73 -2.96 15.81
N LYS A 101 9.71 -3.87 15.74
CA LYS A 101 9.65 -5.22 16.31
C LYS A 101 9.42 -5.19 17.82
N GLU A 102 10.09 -4.32 18.56
CA GLU A 102 9.99 -4.25 20.02
C GLU A 102 8.57 -3.86 20.43
N ARG A 103 8.03 -2.81 19.82
CA ARG A 103 6.66 -2.38 20.08
C ARG A 103 5.64 -3.40 19.63
N PHE A 104 5.88 -4.08 18.50
CA PHE A 104 5.04 -5.16 18.03
C PHE A 104 5.00 -6.31 19.04
N ILE A 105 6.16 -6.74 19.59
CA ILE A 105 6.23 -7.73 20.67
C ILE A 105 5.39 -7.27 21.86
N MET A 106 5.57 -6.03 22.33
CA MET A 106 4.77 -5.49 23.44
C MET A 106 3.26 -5.53 23.18
N PHE A 107 2.80 -5.35 21.93
CA PHE A 107 1.39 -5.52 21.60
C PHE A 107 0.95 -6.99 21.69
N THR A 108 1.80 -7.92 21.26
CA THR A 108 1.48 -9.36 21.25
C THR A 108 1.45 -10.01 22.63
N GLU A 109 2.10 -9.41 23.63
CA GLU A 109 2.07 -9.91 25.02
C GLU A 109 0.89 -9.37 25.85
N ARG A 110 0.06 -8.48 25.30
CA ARG A 110 -1.11 -7.96 26.02
C ARG A 110 -2.20 -9.03 26.10
N GLU A 111 -2.88 -9.12 27.23
CA GLU A 111 -4.04 -10.03 27.38
C GLU A 111 -5.14 -9.78 26.33
N SER A 112 -5.30 -8.53 25.90
CA SER A 112 -6.27 -8.14 24.87
C SER A 112 -5.82 -8.45 23.43
N PHE A 113 -4.64 -9.06 23.23
CA PHE A 113 -4.12 -9.32 21.90
C PHE A 113 -4.92 -10.41 21.20
N ASN A 114 -5.49 -10.09 20.05
CA ASN A 114 -6.14 -11.05 19.17
C ASN A 114 -5.25 -11.29 17.93
N LYS A 115 -4.66 -12.49 17.84
CA LYS A 115 -3.85 -12.90 16.69
C LYS A 115 -4.63 -12.99 15.37
N ASN A 116 -5.95 -13.19 15.45
CA ASN A 116 -6.85 -13.31 14.30
C ASN A 116 -7.56 -11.98 14.00
N GLN A 117 -7.10 -10.85 14.56
CA GLN A 117 -7.70 -9.56 14.28
C GLN A 117 -7.53 -9.19 12.81
N LEU A 118 -8.58 -8.61 12.22
CA LEU A 118 -8.61 -8.16 10.84
C LEU A 118 -8.73 -6.65 10.77
N LEU A 119 -8.01 -6.05 9.84
CA LEU A 119 -8.07 -4.63 9.53
C LEU A 119 -8.81 -4.40 8.21
N THR A 120 -10.03 -3.88 8.30
CA THR A 120 -10.68 -3.20 7.15
C THR A 120 -10.25 -1.74 7.16
N SER A 121 -9.76 -1.19 6.07
CA SER A 121 -9.50 0.25 5.94
C SER A 121 -9.37 0.64 4.49
N ASP A 122 -9.96 1.78 4.13
CA ASP A 122 -9.87 2.34 2.77
C ASP A 122 -8.45 2.82 2.43
N LEU A 123 -7.54 2.89 3.41
CA LEU A 123 -6.12 3.22 3.16
C LEU A 123 -5.38 2.11 2.40
N TYR A 124 -5.94 0.92 2.32
CA TYR A 124 -5.35 -0.22 1.63
C TYR A 124 -6.31 -0.72 0.53
N PRO A 125 -5.79 -1.31 -0.56
CA PRO A 125 -6.62 -1.84 -1.64
C PRO A 125 -7.42 -3.06 -1.16
N TYR A 126 -8.56 -3.33 -1.78
CA TYR A 126 -9.32 -4.59 -1.67
C TYR A 126 -9.63 -5.10 -0.24
N THR A 127 -9.83 -4.23 0.76
CA THR A 127 -9.97 -4.63 2.17
C THR A 127 -11.36 -5.13 2.59
N TRP A 128 -12.24 -5.57 1.67
CA TRP A 128 -13.62 -5.96 2.01
C TRP A 128 -13.71 -7.02 3.11
N TYR A 129 -12.79 -8.00 3.10
CA TYR A 129 -12.70 -9.03 4.14
C TYR A 129 -11.71 -8.67 5.27
N GLY A 130 -11.03 -7.54 5.14
CA GLY A 130 -9.98 -7.09 6.04
C GLY A 130 -8.66 -7.84 5.87
N TYR A 131 -7.57 -7.22 6.33
CA TYR A 131 -6.25 -7.84 6.34
C TYR A 131 -5.85 -8.31 7.73
N SER A 132 -5.33 -9.53 7.80
CA SER A 132 -4.62 -10.06 8.95
C SER A 132 -3.32 -9.30 9.21
N LEU A 133 -2.76 -9.47 10.41
CA LEU A 133 -1.45 -8.88 10.73
C LEU A 133 -0.34 -9.40 9.81
N LEU A 134 -0.42 -10.65 9.35
CA LEU A 134 0.58 -11.23 8.45
C LEU A 134 0.50 -10.61 7.05
N GLU A 135 -0.71 -10.47 6.52
CA GLU A 135 -0.96 -9.80 5.23
C GLU A 135 -0.49 -8.35 5.25
N LEU A 136 -0.68 -7.65 6.38
CA LEU A 136 -0.12 -6.30 6.54
C LEU A 136 1.40 -6.28 6.55
N CYS A 137 2.07 -7.28 7.15
CA CYS A 137 3.52 -7.40 7.05
C CYS A 137 3.96 -7.64 5.61
N CYS A 138 3.21 -8.45 4.84
CA CYS A 138 3.48 -8.67 3.42
C CYS A 138 3.33 -7.39 2.59
N TYR A 139 2.22 -6.66 2.78
CA TYR A 139 1.95 -5.39 2.09
C TYR A 139 3.05 -4.35 2.35
N HIS A 140 3.52 -4.25 3.59
CA HIS A 140 4.54 -3.27 3.97
C HIS A 140 5.98 -3.75 3.74
N GLY A 141 6.20 -5.04 3.49
CA GLY A 141 7.53 -5.62 3.34
C GLY A 141 8.29 -5.81 4.65
N GLU A 142 7.59 -6.01 5.77
CA GLU A 142 8.15 -5.87 7.13
C GLU A 142 8.50 -7.22 7.78
N VAL A 143 9.77 -7.58 7.58
CA VAL A 143 10.28 -8.94 7.76
C VAL A 143 10.33 -9.40 9.22
N ASP A 144 10.61 -8.49 10.16
CA ASP A 144 10.74 -8.87 11.57
C ASP A 144 9.38 -9.21 12.19
N CYS A 145 8.37 -8.37 11.92
CA CYS A 145 7.00 -8.61 12.34
C CYS A 145 6.43 -9.88 11.66
N PHE A 146 6.71 -10.05 10.36
CA PHE A 146 6.34 -11.25 9.60
C PHE A 146 6.90 -12.53 10.24
N LYS A 147 8.22 -12.56 10.51
CA LYS A 147 8.89 -13.70 11.14
C LYS A 147 8.28 -14.01 12.50
N LEU A 148 8.05 -12.99 13.34
CA LEU A 148 7.45 -13.19 14.66
C LEU A 148 6.08 -13.86 14.56
N LEU A 149 5.23 -13.41 13.64
CA LEU A 149 3.90 -13.99 13.41
C LEU A 149 3.98 -15.45 12.97
N ARG A 150 4.89 -15.76 12.04
CA ARG A 150 5.11 -17.14 11.56
C ARG A 150 5.65 -18.06 12.65
N THR A 151 6.64 -17.60 13.44
CA THR A 151 7.29 -18.47 14.43
C THR A 151 6.49 -18.61 15.72
N LYS A 152 5.94 -17.51 16.26
CA LYS A 152 5.26 -17.52 17.57
C LYS A 152 3.80 -17.96 17.47
N PHE A 153 3.10 -17.56 16.42
CA PHE A 153 1.66 -17.76 16.29
C PHE A 153 1.27 -18.77 15.21
N ASN A 154 2.23 -19.26 14.43
CA ASN A 154 2.02 -20.12 13.27
C ASN A 154 0.98 -19.53 12.30
N SER A 155 0.97 -18.20 12.14
CA SER A 155 0.00 -17.48 11.29
C SER A 155 0.05 -18.00 9.86
N GLU A 156 -1.05 -18.53 9.32
CA GLU A 156 -1.08 -19.14 7.99
C GLU A 156 -0.75 -18.12 6.88
N ILE A 157 0.08 -18.54 5.91
CA ILE A 157 0.31 -17.78 4.68
C ILE A 157 -0.90 -18.00 3.76
N THR A 158 -1.56 -16.90 3.38
CA THR A 158 -2.73 -16.90 2.50
C THR A 158 -2.34 -16.60 1.05
N GLN A 159 -3.29 -16.73 0.12
CA GLN A 159 -3.10 -16.26 -1.26
C GLN A 159 -2.85 -14.73 -1.28
N ASP A 160 -3.56 -13.98 -0.44
CA ASP A 160 -3.38 -12.52 -0.31
C ASP A 160 -1.96 -12.18 0.18
N CYS A 161 -1.36 -12.98 1.07
CA CYS A 161 0.05 -12.80 1.46
C CYS A 161 1.00 -12.81 0.26
N ILE A 162 0.75 -13.67 -0.73
CA ILE A 162 1.58 -13.75 -1.95
C ILE A 162 1.43 -12.46 -2.74
N GLU A 163 0.21 -12.04 -3.05
CA GLU A 163 -0.06 -10.84 -3.85
C GLU A 163 0.47 -9.58 -3.17
N LEU A 164 0.24 -9.44 -1.86
CA LEU A 164 0.72 -8.31 -1.07
C LEU A 164 2.24 -8.30 -0.93
N SER A 165 2.90 -9.46 -0.90
CA SER A 165 4.37 -9.52 -0.83
C SER A 165 5.05 -8.87 -2.04
N PHE A 166 4.41 -8.92 -3.22
CA PHE A 166 4.90 -8.21 -4.41
C PHE A 166 4.76 -6.69 -4.29
N LEU A 167 3.73 -6.20 -3.60
CA LEU A 167 3.59 -4.77 -3.30
C LEU A 167 4.65 -4.31 -2.29
N GLY A 168 4.89 -5.10 -1.25
CA GLY A 168 5.92 -4.80 -0.24
C GLY A 168 7.35 -4.91 -0.77
N GLY A 169 7.58 -5.71 -1.81
CA GLY A 169 8.87 -5.79 -2.52
C GLY A 169 10.02 -6.38 -1.69
N ASN A 170 9.74 -6.97 -0.52
CA ASN A 170 10.75 -7.60 0.32
C ASN A 170 11.03 -9.03 -0.18
N GLN A 171 12.25 -9.26 -0.68
CA GLN A 171 12.64 -10.54 -1.29
C GLN A 171 12.50 -11.74 -0.34
N GLU A 172 12.76 -11.54 0.95
CA GLU A 172 12.66 -12.62 1.92
C GLU A 172 11.21 -13.06 2.14
N ILE A 173 10.30 -12.10 2.32
CA ILE A 173 8.87 -12.37 2.44
C ILE A 173 8.32 -12.99 1.16
N MET A 174 8.64 -12.42 -0.01
CA MET A 174 8.19 -12.97 -1.30
C MET A 174 8.61 -14.44 -1.45
N ASN A 175 9.88 -14.75 -1.17
CA ASN A 175 10.39 -16.12 -1.26
C ASN A 175 9.66 -17.07 -0.31
N GLU A 176 9.38 -16.63 0.92
CA GLU A 176 8.65 -17.43 1.89
C GLU A 176 7.20 -17.67 1.48
N CYS A 177 6.49 -16.63 1.02
CA CYS A 177 5.12 -16.75 0.54
C CYS A 177 5.01 -17.63 -0.71
N LEU A 178 5.99 -17.58 -1.62
CA LEU A 178 5.98 -18.41 -2.83
C LEU A 178 6.16 -19.91 -2.58
N LYS A 179 6.86 -20.31 -1.49
CA LYS A 179 6.95 -21.73 -1.08
C LYS A 179 5.57 -22.33 -0.81
N TYR A 180 4.66 -21.54 -0.24
CA TYR A 180 3.29 -21.97 0.02
C TYR A 180 2.55 -22.36 -1.27
N ARG A 181 2.71 -21.56 -2.34
CA ARG A 181 2.08 -21.83 -3.63
C ARG A 181 2.59 -23.13 -4.28
N VAL A 182 3.89 -23.41 -4.17
CA VAL A 182 4.49 -24.66 -4.64
C VAL A 182 3.93 -25.84 -3.85
N SER A 183 3.73 -25.69 -2.54
CA SER A 183 3.21 -26.77 -1.67
C SER A 183 1.73 -27.13 -1.90
N LYS A 184 0.91 -26.19 -2.40
CA LYS A 184 -0.53 -26.43 -2.71
C LYS A 184 -0.80 -26.81 -4.18
N GLY A 185 0.23 -27.02 -5.00
CA GLY A 185 0.07 -27.50 -6.38
C GLY A 185 -0.56 -26.49 -7.35
N VAL A 186 -0.65 -25.20 -6.97
CA VAL A 186 -1.23 -24.16 -7.85
C VAL A 186 -0.14 -23.62 -8.78
N PHE A 187 0.07 -24.33 -9.89
CA PHE A 187 0.84 -23.83 -11.04
C PHE A 187 0.09 -22.66 -11.70
N SER A 188 0.15 -21.46 -11.13
CA SER A 188 -0.34 -20.26 -11.82
C SER A 188 0.64 -19.81 -12.92
N THR A 189 0.16 -19.79 -14.14
CA THR A 189 0.87 -19.51 -15.39
C THR A 189 1.31 -18.06 -15.59
N ASN A 190 1.29 -17.20 -14.56
CA ASN A 190 1.37 -15.74 -14.75
C ASN A 190 2.62 -15.02 -14.20
N LEU A 191 3.65 -15.73 -13.71
CA LEU A 191 4.89 -15.06 -13.25
C LEU A 191 6.01 -14.96 -14.30
N ASN A 192 5.86 -15.61 -15.46
CA ASN A 192 6.91 -15.65 -16.49
C ASN A 192 6.97 -14.42 -17.41
N THR A 193 6.07 -13.44 -17.26
CA THR A 193 6.09 -12.20 -18.05
C THR A 193 6.92 -11.07 -17.43
N ALA A 194 7.28 -11.15 -16.14
CA ALA A 194 8.08 -10.11 -15.48
C ALA A 194 9.61 -10.34 -15.52
N ASN A 195 10.07 -11.54 -15.89
CA ASN A 195 11.50 -11.92 -15.83
C ASN A 195 12.23 -12.01 -17.19
N ARG A 196 11.63 -11.55 -18.29
CA ARG A 196 12.28 -11.59 -19.63
C ARG A 196 13.24 -10.43 -19.94
N ASN A 197 13.48 -9.48 -19.03
CA ASN A 197 14.34 -8.32 -19.30
C ASN A 197 15.72 -8.34 -18.59
N LYS A 198 16.25 -9.51 -18.21
CA LYS A 198 17.63 -9.63 -17.68
C LYS A 198 18.50 -10.67 -18.40
N GLN A 199 18.41 -10.74 -19.73
CA GLN A 199 19.51 -11.26 -20.54
C GLN A 199 19.92 -10.20 -21.56
N VAL A 200 20.77 -9.28 -21.10
CA VAL A 200 21.63 -8.48 -21.99
C VAL A 200 23.02 -9.10 -21.88
N THR A 201 23.32 -9.91 -22.90
CA THR A 201 24.60 -10.14 -23.57
C THR A 201 25.91 -9.85 -22.80
N TYR A 202 26.64 -10.91 -22.47
CA TYR A 202 28.10 -10.95 -22.51
C TYR A 202 28.50 -12.01 -23.54
N ILE A 203 28.80 -11.58 -24.77
CA ILE A 203 29.96 -11.97 -25.60
C ILE A 203 30.18 -10.80 -26.58
#